data_AF-A0A920KPE1-F1
#
_entry.id   AF-A0A920KPE1-F1
#
_cell.length_a   1.000
_cell.length_b   1.000
_cell.length_c   1.000
_cell.angle_alpha   90.00
_cell.angle_beta   90.00
_cell.angle_gamma   90.00
#
_symmetry.space_group_name_H-M   'P 1'
#
loop_
_entity.id
_entity.type
_entity.pdbx_description
1 polymer ?
#
loop_
_entity_poly.entity_id
_entity_poly.type
_entity_poly.pdbx_seq_one_letter_code
_entity_poly.pdbx_strand_id
1 'polypeptide(L)'
;MTLGAGLGVGMALGAQAPPGLPWGRSVLAVAVLDTTFLIVTAVIISALLFGANVSPQGGLSALLVGVPYAFANLPLGETYGALFFFAMALISWSAVVVLYEPALMLLANEWGLGRVSGAILTSTITAVTAAIALFSADAPLLDVGYWVTRSFLPASILVTALFVGWVLPGQYCAVNSSVSPRGCFGCGGGCSAGVRLFVACCG
;
A
#
# COMPACT_ATOMS: atom_id res chain seq x y z
N MET A 1 -5.22 1.75 0.03
CA MET A 1 -3.80 2.06 0.35
C MET A 1 -3.25 1.21 1.50
N THR A 2 -3.99 0.97 2.59
CA THR A 2 -3.46 0.41 3.85
C THR A 2 -2.71 -0.91 3.69
N LEU A 3 -3.19 -1.78 2.80
CA LEU A 3 -2.52 -3.05 2.45
C LEU A 3 -1.56 -2.97 1.25
N GLY A 4 -1.37 -1.80 0.64
CA GLY A 4 -0.57 -1.63 -0.59
C GLY A 4 -1.13 -2.34 -1.83
N ALA A 5 -2.35 -2.86 -1.76
CA ALA A 5 -3.00 -3.55 -2.88
C ALA A 5 -3.20 -2.59 -4.06
N GLY A 6 -2.83 -3.03 -5.27
CA GLY A 6 -2.90 -2.25 -6.50
C GLY A 6 -1.62 -1.47 -6.86
N LEU A 7 -0.63 -1.42 -5.97
CA LEU A 7 0.67 -0.75 -6.18
C LEU A 7 1.82 -1.73 -6.50
N GLY A 8 1.54 -3.02 -6.67
CA GLY A 8 2.55 -4.04 -6.95
C GLY A 8 3.40 -4.46 -5.73
N VAL A 9 3.23 -3.82 -4.57
CA VAL A 9 3.96 -4.13 -3.33
C VAL A 9 3.84 -5.60 -2.93
N GLY A 10 2.62 -6.17 -2.99
CA GLY A 10 2.40 -7.58 -2.67
C GLY A 10 3.13 -8.55 -3.61
N MET A 11 3.31 -8.18 -4.88
CA MET A 11 4.05 -8.99 -5.86
C MET A 11 5.56 -8.91 -5.59
N ALA A 12 6.07 -7.70 -5.31
CA ALA A 12 7.48 -7.48 -4.99
C ALA A 12 7.90 -8.21 -3.70
N LEU A 13 7.10 -8.10 -2.64
CA LEU A 13 7.35 -8.83 -1.39
C LEU A 13 7.14 -10.34 -1.56
N GLY A 14 6.21 -10.75 -2.44
CA GLY A 14 6.00 -12.14 -2.81
C GLY A 14 7.19 -12.78 -3.53
N ALA A 15 7.84 -12.05 -4.43
CA ALA A 15 9.03 -12.55 -5.14
C ALA A 15 10.22 -12.81 -4.21
N GLN A 16 10.26 -12.16 -3.05
CA GLN A 16 11.36 -12.28 -2.09
C GLN A 16 11.18 -13.38 -1.05
N ALA A 17 9.98 -13.95 -0.89
CA ALA A 17 9.77 -14.89 0.22
C ALA A 17 10.22 -16.32 -0.11
N PRO A 18 10.73 -17.07 0.90
CA PRO A 18 11.22 -18.43 0.74
C PRO A 18 10.14 -19.41 0.22
N PRO A 19 10.53 -20.46 -0.55
CA PRO A 19 9.62 -21.52 -0.94
C PRO A 19 9.16 -22.30 0.30
N GLY A 20 7.83 -22.43 0.50
CA GLY A 20 7.22 -23.20 1.58
C GLY A 20 6.47 -22.42 2.65
N LEU A 21 6.36 -21.09 2.56
CA LEU A 21 5.52 -20.30 3.47
C LEU A 21 4.02 -20.40 3.12
N PRO A 22 3.13 -20.50 4.13
CA PRO A 22 1.68 -20.45 3.92
C PRO A 22 1.21 -19.02 3.66
N TRP A 23 1.28 -18.57 2.41
CA TRP A 23 0.93 -17.21 1.96
C TRP A 23 -0.45 -16.76 2.41
N GLY A 24 -1.47 -17.62 2.29
CA GLY A 24 -2.84 -17.29 2.66
C GLY A 24 -3.00 -16.95 4.15
N ARG A 25 -2.29 -17.68 5.02
CA ARG A 25 -2.34 -17.42 6.47
C ARG A 25 -1.60 -16.13 6.82
N SER A 26 -0.45 -15.87 6.20
CA SER A 26 0.32 -14.65 6.43
C SER A 26 -0.46 -13.40 5.98
N VAL A 27 -1.05 -13.42 4.78
CA VAL A 27 -1.85 -12.31 4.26
C VAL A 27 -3.09 -12.07 5.11
N LEU A 28 -3.79 -13.14 5.52
CA LEU A 28 -4.95 -13.03 6.39
C LEU A 28 -4.57 -12.44 7.76
N ALA A 29 -3.46 -12.87 8.34
CA ALA A 29 -2.98 -12.33 9.62
C ALA A 29 -2.66 -10.83 9.52
N VAL A 30 -1.99 -10.40 8.45
CA VAL A 30 -1.70 -8.97 8.21
C VAL A 30 -2.98 -8.16 8.04
N ALA A 31 -3.96 -8.67 7.27
CA ALA A 31 -5.23 -8.00 7.07
C ALA A 31 -6.04 -7.85 8.38
N VAL A 32 -6.06 -8.89 9.22
CA VAL A 32 -6.73 -8.83 10.53
C VAL A 32 -6.03 -7.84 11.46
N LEU A 33 -4.69 -7.82 11.48
CA LEU A 33 -3.92 -6.88 12.29
C LEU A 33 -4.12 -5.43 11.84
N ASP A 34 -4.07 -5.14 10.53
CA ASP A 34 -4.31 -3.80 9.97
C ASP A 34 -5.71 -3.28 10.31
N THR A 35 -6.73 -4.11 10.06
CA THR A 35 -8.13 -3.74 10.34
C THR A 35 -8.40 -3.54 11.83
N THR A 36 -7.83 -4.39 12.70
CA THR A 36 -7.95 -4.23 14.15
C THR A 36 -7.28 -2.95 14.61
N PHE A 37 -6.07 -2.66 14.12
CA PHE A 37 -5.36 -1.42 14.44
C PHE A 37 -6.13 -0.17 14.00
N LEU A 38 -6.73 -0.20 12.80
CA LEU A 38 -7.57 0.88 12.28
C LEU A 38 -8.78 1.14 13.18
N ILE A 39 -9.48 0.09 13.63
CA ILE A 39 -10.65 0.21 14.50
C ILE A 39 -10.24 0.79 15.86
N VAL A 40 -9.19 0.26 16.49
CA VAL A 40 -8.71 0.74 17.79
C VAL A 40 -8.29 2.21 17.71
N THR A 41 -7.53 2.58 16.67
CA THR A 41 -7.08 3.96 16.46
C THR A 41 -8.25 4.90 16.22
N ALA A 42 -9.25 4.49 15.43
CA ALA A 42 -10.44 5.30 15.17
C ALA A 42 -11.24 5.59 16.46
N VAL A 43 -11.41 4.59 17.33
CA VAL A 43 -12.10 4.77 18.61
C VAL A 43 -11.32 5.71 19.54
N ILE A 44 -10.00 5.55 19.64
CA ILE A 44 -9.16 6.41 20.49
C ILE A 44 -9.17 7.86 20.00
N ILE A 45 -8.93 8.09 18.70
CA ILE A 45 -8.82 9.44 18.14
C ILE A 45 -10.18 10.15 18.19
N SER A 46 -11.28 9.47 17.87
CA SER A 46 -12.60 10.09 17.94
C SER A 46 -12.97 10.50 19.37
N ALA A 47 -12.72 9.65 20.37
CA ALA A 47 -12.93 9.99 21.78
C ALA A 47 -12.08 11.18 22.22
N LEU A 48 -10.81 11.23 21.80
CA LEU A 48 -9.88 12.31 22.12
C LEU A 48 -10.33 13.66 21.53
N LEU A 49 -10.79 13.68 20.27
CA LEU A 49 -11.26 14.90 19.60
C LEU A 49 -12.55 15.44 20.23
N PHE A 50 -13.49 14.58 20.60
CA PHE A 50 -14.71 14.99 21.29
C PHE A 50 -14.42 15.53 22.69
N GLY A 51 -13.47 14.94 23.42
CA GLY A 51 -13.03 15.44 24.73
C GLY A 51 -12.41 16.84 24.67
N ALA A 52 -11.77 17.19 23.55
CA ALA A 52 -11.15 18.50 23.34
C ALA A 52 -12.09 19.55 22.66
N ASN A 53 -13.36 19.21 22.42
CA ASN A 53 -14.34 20.05 21.69
C ASN A 53 -13.87 20.51 20.30
N VAL A 54 -13.04 19.71 19.61
CA VAL A 54 -12.54 20.02 18.27
C VAL A 54 -13.46 19.39 17.22
N SER A 55 -13.93 20.19 16.25
CA SER A 55 -14.67 19.65 15.10
C SER A 55 -13.74 18.79 14.25
N PRO A 56 -14.11 17.54 13.89
CA PRO A 56 -13.29 16.69 13.04
C PRO A 56 -13.16 17.34 11.65
N GLN A 57 -11.97 17.85 11.36
CA GLN A 57 -11.61 18.32 10.02
C GLN A 57 -11.25 17.11 9.13
N GLY A 58 -11.45 17.24 7.83
CA GLY A 58 -11.02 16.22 6.87
C GLY A 58 -9.57 16.44 6.44
N GLY A 59 -8.81 15.36 6.27
CA GLY A 59 -7.48 15.39 5.67
C GLY A 59 -6.33 15.61 6.66
N LEU A 60 -5.18 16.05 6.13
CA LEU A 60 -3.93 16.14 6.90
C LEU A 60 -3.99 17.21 8.01
N SER A 61 -4.82 18.25 7.85
CA SER A 61 -5.00 19.30 8.86
C SER A 61 -5.55 18.76 10.18
N ALA A 62 -6.36 17.70 10.13
CA ALA A 62 -6.90 17.06 11.32
C ALA A 62 -5.81 16.41 12.18
N LEU A 63 -4.83 15.77 11.54
CA LEU A 63 -3.71 15.11 12.21
C LEU A 63 -2.66 16.12 12.69
N LEU A 64 -2.40 17.18 11.93
CA LEU A 64 -1.35 18.16 12.25
C LEU A 64 -1.81 19.31 13.15
N VAL A 65 -3.10 19.60 13.21
CA VAL A 65 -3.66 20.68 14.05
C VAL A 65 -4.59 20.10 15.11
N GLY A 66 -5.54 19.26 14.70
CA GLY A 66 -6.58 18.74 15.60
C GLY A 66 -6.03 17.84 16.71
N VAL A 67 -5.22 16.84 16.35
CA VAL A 67 -4.62 15.90 17.31
C VAL A 67 -3.67 16.57 18.31
N PRO A 68 -2.67 17.39 17.91
CA PRO A 68 -1.81 18.05 18.88
C PRO A 68 -2.55 19.06 19.77
N TYR A 69 -3.58 19.73 19.24
CA TYR A 69 -4.44 20.59 20.05
C TYR A 69 -5.16 19.79 21.16
N ALA A 70 -5.65 18.60 20.83
CA ALA A 70 -6.26 17.73 21.82
C ALA A 70 -5.25 17.27 22.89
N PHE A 71 -4.01 16.94 22.53
CA PHE A 71 -2.97 16.60 23.51
C PHE A 71 -2.61 17.77 24.44
N ALA A 72 -2.64 19.01 23.98
CA ALA A 72 -2.37 20.18 24.83
C ALA A 72 -3.37 20.32 26.00
N ASN A 73 -4.56 19.73 25.90
CA ASN A 73 -5.55 19.71 26.97
C ASN A 73 -5.35 18.57 27.98
N LEU A 74 -4.43 17.63 27.73
CA LEU A 74 -4.07 16.58 28.68
C LEU A 74 -2.89 16.99 29.57
N PRO A 75 -2.86 16.55 30.85
CA PRO A 75 -1.65 16.63 31.66
C PRO A 75 -0.53 15.82 30.98
N LEU A 76 0.66 16.41 30.84
CA LEU A 76 1.80 15.88 30.07
C LEU A 76 1.59 15.80 28.54
N GLY A 77 0.68 16.62 27.99
CA GLY A 77 0.38 16.70 26.56
C GLY A 77 1.58 16.77 25.61
N GLU A 78 2.62 17.51 25.98
CA GLU A 78 3.84 17.65 25.17
C GLU A 78 4.57 16.31 24.95
N THR A 79 4.61 15.45 25.98
CA THR A 79 5.26 14.14 25.89
C THR A 79 4.49 13.18 25.00
N TYR A 80 3.16 13.16 25.12
CA TYR A 80 2.28 12.34 24.27
C TYR A 80 2.30 12.82 22.82
N GLY A 81 2.31 14.13 22.58
CA GLY A 81 2.46 14.72 21.25
C GLY A 81 3.79 14.35 20.60
N ALA A 82 4.91 14.48 21.34
CA ALA A 82 6.23 14.11 20.84
C ALA A 82 6.33 12.63 20.47
N LEU A 83 5.81 11.74 21.33
CA LEU A 83 5.76 10.29 21.05
C LEU A 83 4.90 9.97 19.82
N PHE A 84 3.76 10.63 19.66
CA PHE A 84 2.88 10.44 18.50
C PHE A 84 3.58 10.82 17.18
N PHE A 85 4.19 11.99 17.11
CA PHE A 85 4.89 12.42 15.90
C PHE A 85 6.13 11.57 15.61
N PHE A 86 6.84 11.14 16.64
CA PHE A 86 7.96 10.22 16.47
C PHE A 86 7.51 8.86 15.91
N ALA A 87 6.43 8.29 16.45
CA ALA A 87 5.85 7.05 15.93
C ALA A 87 5.35 7.22 14.49
N MET A 88 4.67 8.33 14.17
CA MET A 88 4.21 8.65 12.82
C MET A 88 5.37 8.79 11.82
N ALA A 89 6.49 9.37 12.24
CA ALA A 89 7.69 9.45 11.40
C ALA A 89 8.25 8.05 11.08
N LEU A 90 8.31 7.15 12.07
CA LEU A 90 8.75 5.76 11.86
C LEU A 90 7.78 4.98 10.94
N ILE A 91 6.47 5.14 11.15
CA ILE A 91 5.44 4.54 10.30
C ILE A 91 5.59 5.03 8.87
N SER A 92 5.71 6.34 8.68
CA SER A 92 5.90 6.95 7.35
C SER A 92 7.17 6.45 6.67
N TRP A 93 8.29 6.40 7.39
CA TRP A 93 9.55 5.88 6.87
C TRP A 93 9.43 4.44 6.36
N SER A 94 8.78 3.58 7.15
CA SER A 94 8.55 2.19 6.76
C SER A 94 7.69 2.07 5.49
N ALA A 95 6.67 2.92 5.34
CA ALA A 95 5.81 2.93 4.16
C ALA A 95 6.58 3.35 2.90
N VAL A 96 7.45 4.36 2.98
CA VAL A 96 8.27 4.80 1.85
C VAL A 96 9.20 3.68 1.38
N VAL A 97 9.87 2.98 2.29
CA VAL A 97 10.75 1.86 1.94
C VAL A 97 9.99 0.77 1.20
N VAL A 98 8.81 0.38 1.71
CA VAL A 98 7.96 -0.64 1.09
C VAL A 98 7.43 -0.21 -0.28
N LEU A 99 7.14 1.07 -0.47
CA LEU A 99 6.69 1.61 -1.76
C LEU A 99 7.81 1.66 -2.81
N TYR A 100 9.08 1.74 -2.40
CA TYR A 100 10.21 1.72 -3.32
C TYR A 100 10.54 0.32 -3.84
N GLU A 101 10.25 -0.74 -3.10
CA GLU A 101 10.49 -2.13 -3.54
C GLU A 101 10.00 -2.44 -4.98
N PRO A 102 8.73 -2.22 -5.36
CA PRO A 102 8.26 -2.49 -6.72
C PRO A 102 8.93 -1.61 -7.77
N ALA A 103 9.23 -0.35 -7.46
CA ALA A 103 9.91 0.57 -8.37
C ALA A 103 11.36 0.15 -8.63
N LEU A 104 12.06 -0.29 -7.59
CA LEU A 104 13.43 -0.77 -7.69
C LEU A 104 13.54 -2.08 -8.47
N MET A 105 12.57 -2.99 -8.30
CA MET A 105 12.52 -4.22 -9.09
C MET A 105 12.30 -3.95 -10.57
N LEU A 106 11.41 -3.02 -10.90
CA LEU A 106 11.17 -2.63 -12.29
C LEU A 106 12.45 -2.06 -12.92
N LEU A 107 13.12 -1.16 -12.20
CA LEU A 107 14.36 -0.53 -12.68
C LEU A 107 15.52 -1.52 -12.81
N ALA A 108 15.63 -2.46 -11.89
CA ALA A 108 16.64 -3.51 -11.93
C ALA A 108 16.41 -4.46 -13.11
N ASN A 109 15.14 -4.78 -13.42
CA ASN A 109 14.79 -5.70 -14.50
C ASN A 109 14.88 -5.04 -15.89
N GLU A 110 14.37 -3.82 -16.05
CA GLU A 110 14.35 -3.14 -17.35
C GLU A 110 15.69 -2.51 -17.72
N TRP A 111 16.39 -1.89 -16.75
CA TRP A 111 17.60 -1.11 -17.01
C TRP A 111 18.87 -1.74 -16.44
N GLY A 112 18.78 -2.89 -15.76
CA GLY A 112 19.94 -3.58 -15.19
C GLY A 112 20.64 -2.79 -14.08
N LEU A 113 19.97 -1.82 -13.46
CA LEU A 113 20.58 -0.97 -12.44
C LEU A 113 20.78 -1.72 -11.13
N GLY A 114 21.93 -1.47 -10.47
CA GLY A 114 22.19 -1.95 -9.12
C GLY A 114 21.22 -1.33 -8.09
N ARG A 115 20.98 -2.03 -6.97
CA ARG A 115 20.02 -1.56 -5.92
C ARG A 115 20.29 -0.13 -5.45
N VAL A 116 21.56 0.26 -5.31
CA VAL A 116 21.94 1.59 -4.81
C VAL A 116 21.66 2.69 -5.83
N SER A 117 22.03 2.49 -7.10
CA SER A 117 21.76 3.49 -8.15
C SER A 117 20.27 3.64 -8.41
N GLY A 118 19.52 2.53 -8.38
CA GLY A 118 18.07 2.58 -8.49
C GLY A 118 17.38 3.29 -7.33
N ALA A 119 17.87 3.11 -6.10
CA ALA A 119 17.35 3.82 -4.92
C ALA A 119 17.61 5.32 -4.99
N ILE A 120 18.79 5.73 -5.46
CA ILE A 120 19.11 7.15 -5.63
C ILE A 120 18.22 7.79 -6.69
N LEU A 121 17.99 7.12 -7.83
CA LEU A 121 17.14 7.64 -8.90
C LEU A 121 15.67 7.73 -8.49
N THR A 122 15.12 6.65 -7.92
CA THR A 122 13.72 6.63 -7.48
C THR A 122 13.45 7.67 -6.38
N SER A 123 14.38 7.82 -5.43
CA SER A 123 14.27 8.85 -4.39
C SER A 123 14.40 10.27 -4.92
N THR A 124 15.32 10.55 -5.85
CA THR A 124 15.42 11.87 -6.49
C THR A 124 14.17 12.21 -7.30
N ILE A 125 13.64 11.28 -8.09
CA ILE A 125 12.39 11.49 -8.84
C ILE A 125 11.22 11.77 -7.88
N THR A 126 11.11 11.01 -6.79
CA THR A 126 10.06 11.22 -5.78
C THR A 126 10.22 12.58 -5.09
N ALA A 127 11.44 12.97 -4.73
CA ALA A 127 11.70 14.25 -4.08
C ALA A 127 11.40 15.45 -4.99
N VAL A 128 11.78 15.36 -6.27
CA VAL A 128 11.50 16.40 -7.27
C VAL A 128 10.00 16.53 -7.51
N THR A 129 9.29 15.41 -7.68
CA THR A 129 7.83 15.43 -7.86
C THR A 129 7.10 15.98 -6.64
N ALA A 130 7.53 15.62 -5.42
CA ALA A 130 7.00 16.19 -4.19
C ALA A 130 7.26 17.70 -4.07
N ALA A 131 8.48 18.16 -4.41
CA ALA A 131 8.80 19.59 -4.42
C ALA A 131 7.92 20.35 -5.43
N ILE A 132 7.75 19.84 -6.65
CA ILE A 132 6.87 20.44 -7.65
C ILE A 132 5.44 20.56 -7.11
N ALA A 133 4.92 19.51 -6.47
CA ALA A 133 3.57 19.51 -5.91
C ALA A 133 3.37 20.50 -4.74
N LEU A 134 4.42 20.78 -3.95
CA LEU A 134 4.36 21.71 -2.83
C LEU A 134 4.47 23.18 -3.25
N PHE A 135 5.22 23.47 -4.32
CA PHE A 135 5.50 24.84 -4.76
C PHE A 135 4.66 25.30 -5.96
N SER A 136 3.89 24.40 -6.61
CA SER A 136 3.00 24.77 -7.71
C SER A 136 1.75 25.49 -7.19
N ALA A 137 1.52 26.74 -7.63
CA ALA A 137 0.35 27.55 -7.25
C ALA A 137 -0.97 27.02 -7.85
N ASP A 138 -0.91 26.49 -9.06
CA ASP A 138 -1.95 25.67 -9.64
C ASP A 138 -1.63 24.21 -9.28
N ALA A 139 -2.61 23.44 -8.81
CA ALA A 139 -2.38 22.09 -8.26
C ALA A 139 -2.80 20.95 -9.23
N PRO A 140 -2.45 20.97 -10.54
CA PRO A 140 -2.88 19.91 -11.46
C PRO A 140 -2.27 18.56 -11.09
N LEU A 141 -1.09 18.55 -10.44
CA LEU A 141 -0.47 17.31 -9.96
C LEU A 141 -1.28 16.65 -8.84
N LEU A 142 -1.92 17.47 -7.99
CA LEU A 142 -2.78 16.99 -6.90
C LEU A 142 -4.10 16.43 -7.45
N ASP A 143 -4.66 17.08 -8.47
CA ASP A 143 -5.84 16.58 -9.19
C ASP A 143 -5.55 15.27 -9.93
N VAL A 144 -4.40 15.16 -10.59
CA VAL A 144 -3.96 13.90 -11.20
C VAL A 144 -3.80 12.83 -10.12
N GLY A 145 -3.22 13.14 -8.97
CA GLY A 145 -3.13 12.22 -7.82
C GLY A 145 -4.50 11.75 -7.31
N TYR A 146 -5.48 12.65 -7.29
CA TYR A 146 -6.87 12.32 -6.95
C TYR A 146 -7.50 11.36 -7.96
N TRP A 147 -7.32 11.59 -9.26
CA TRP A 147 -7.78 10.69 -10.33
C TRP A 147 -7.12 9.31 -10.25
N VAL A 148 -5.81 9.28 -10.00
CA VAL A 148 -5.05 8.03 -9.88
C VAL A 148 -5.59 7.21 -8.71
N THR A 149 -5.81 7.86 -7.57
CA THR A 149 -6.29 7.21 -6.35
C THR A 149 -7.73 6.73 -6.45
N ARG A 150 -8.60 7.54 -7.08
CA ARG A 150 -10.04 7.28 -7.14
C ARG A 150 -10.42 6.29 -8.24
N SER A 151 -9.73 6.31 -9.38
CA SER A 151 -10.14 5.55 -10.56
C SER A 151 -9.08 4.52 -10.98
N PHE A 152 -7.81 4.90 -11.10
CA PHE A 152 -6.78 4.00 -11.63
C PHE A 152 -6.38 2.89 -10.66
N LEU A 153 -6.22 3.20 -9.36
CA LEU A 153 -5.87 2.18 -8.37
C LEU A 153 -6.95 1.08 -8.24
N PRO A 154 -8.25 1.42 -8.11
CA PRO A 154 -9.29 0.39 -8.11
C PRO A 154 -9.34 -0.39 -9.43
N ALA A 155 -9.13 0.28 -10.55
CA ALA A 155 -9.09 -0.37 -11.86
C ALA A 155 -7.91 -1.35 -11.98
N SER A 156 -6.71 -1.01 -11.48
CA SER A 156 -5.56 -1.92 -11.52
C SER A 156 -5.79 -3.17 -10.66
N ILE A 157 -6.46 -3.03 -9.52
CA ILE A 157 -6.84 -4.15 -8.66
C ILE A 157 -7.88 -5.03 -9.37
N LEU A 158 -8.87 -4.42 -10.03
CA LEU A 158 -9.91 -5.16 -10.73
C LEU A 158 -9.34 -5.95 -11.92
N VAL A 159 -8.41 -5.36 -12.66
CA VAL A 159 -7.69 -6.03 -13.76
C VAL A 159 -6.84 -7.18 -13.25
N THR A 160 -6.10 -6.99 -12.16
CA THR A 160 -5.29 -8.08 -11.58
C THR A 160 -6.16 -9.20 -11.00
N ALA A 161 -7.30 -8.87 -10.38
CA ALA A 161 -8.27 -9.87 -9.91
C ALA A 161 -8.90 -10.65 -11.07
N LEU A 162 -9.27 -9.98 -12.16
CA LEU A 162 -9.83 -10.63 -13.36
C LEU A 162 -8.80 -11.54 -14.02
N PHE A 163 -7.54 -11.09 -14.12
CA PHE A 163 -6.44 -11.89 -14.64
C PHE A 163 -6.21 -13.17 -13.81
N VAL A 164 -6.14 -13.05 -12.48
CA VAL A 164 -5.97 -14.21 -11.59
C VAL A 164 -7.17 -15.16 -11.65
N GLY A 165 -8.39 -14.62 -11.75
CA GLY A 165 -9.62 -15.44 -11.80
C GLY A 165 -9.87 -16.15 -13.13
N TRP A 166 -9.40 -15.59 -14.25
CA TRP A 166 -9.74 -16.08 -15.60
C TRP A 166 -8.57 -16.69 -16.37
N VAL A 167 -7.33 -16.25 -16.11
CA VAL A 167 -6.15 -16.63 -16.89
C VAL A 167 -5.26 -17.64 -16.15
N LEU A 168 -5.25 -17.63 -14.81
CA LEU A 168 -4.42 -18.56 -14.05
C LEU A 168 -5.04 -19.97 -14.02
N PRO A 169 -4.36 -21.01 -14.54
CA PRO A 169 -4.86 -22.38 -14.46
C PRO A 169 -4.87 -22.85 -13.00
N GLY A 170 -5.98 -23.44 -12.55
CA GLY A 170 -6.25 -23.82 -11.15
C GLY A 170 -5.30 -24.85 -10.52
N GLN A 171 -4.23 -25.27 -11.22
CA GLN A 171 -3.26 -26.26 -10.76
C GLN A 171 -2.30 -25.71 -9.67
N TYR A 172 -2.09 -24.39 -9.61
CA TYR A 172 -1.28 -23.76 -8.55
C TYR A 172 -2.07 -23.51 -7.24
N CYS A 173 -3.41 -23.44 -7.30
CA CYS A 173 -4.25 -23.19 -6.12
C CYS A 173 -4.43 -24.43 -5.24
N ALA A 174 -4.41 -25.64 -5.82
CA ALA A 174 -4.70 -26.90 -5.10
C ALA A 174 -3.53 -27.41 -4.23
N VAL A 175 -2.29 -27.02 -4.54
CA VAL A 175 -1.09 -27.54 -3.86
C VAL A 175 -0.76 -26.79 -2.56
N ASN A 176 -1.26 -25.56 -2.37
CA ASN A 176 -0.85 -24.72 -1.24
C ASN A 176 -2.00 -24.03 -0.50
N SER A 177 -3.22 -24.58 -0.56
CA SER A 177 -4.36 -24.04 0.20
C SER A 177 -5.05 -25.11 1.05
N SER A 178 -5.02 -24.89 2.37
CA SER A 178 -5.93 -25.48 3.35
C SER A 178 -7.35 -24.87 3.29
N VAL A 179 -7.69 -24.21 2.18
CA VAL A 179 -8.99 -23.57 1.97
C VAL A 179 -9.72 -24.38 0.90
N SER A 180 -10.79 -25.05 1.32
CA SER A 180 -11.64 -25.92 0.52
C SER A 180 -12.06 -25.29 -0.82
N PRO A 181 -11.81 -25.94 -1.98
CA PRO A 181 -12.21 -25.45 -3.29
C PRO A 181 -13.68 -25.79 -3.54
N ARG A 182 -14.58 -24.90 -3.15
CA ARG A 182 -16.00 -24.94 -3.58
C ARG A 182 -16.36 -23.64 -4.26
N GLY A 183 -15.76 -23.42 -5.42
CA GLY A 183 -16.02 -22.22 -6.22
C GLY A 183 -15.05 -21.99 -7.37
N CYS A 184 -14.50 -23.06 -7.99
CA CYS A 184 -13.81 -22.91 -9.27
C CYS A 184 -14.87 -22.69 -10.35
N PHE A 185 -15.12 -21.41 -10.66
CA PHE A 185 -15.99 -21.01 -11.76
C PHE A 185 -15.37 -21.45 -13.10
N GLY A 186 -16.06 -22.35 -13.79
CA GLY A 186 -16.07 -22.53 -15.24
C GLY A 186 -14.74 -22.55 -16.00
N CYS A 187 -14.11 -23.73 -16.10
CA CYS A 187 -13.16 -24.01 -17.17
C CYS A 187 -13.88 -24.04 -18.53
N GLY A 188 -13.58 -23.07 -19.41
CA GLY A 188 -13.91 -23.08 -20.83
C GLY A 188 -12.65 -22.77 -21.64
N GLY A 189 -12.19 -23.74 -22.44
CA GLY A 189 -10.85 -23.79 -23.03
C GLY A 189 -10.46 -22.63 -23.96
N GLY A 190 -9.18 -22.26 -23.92
CA GLY A 190 -8.52 -21.45 -24.94
C GLY A 190 -7.73 -20.23 -24.41
N CYS A 191 -6.73 -20.42 -23.54
CA CYS A 191 -5.89 -19.30 -23.08
C CYS A 191 -4.39 -19.65 -22.99
N SER A 192 -3.86 -20.41 -23.95
CA SER A 192 -2.44 -20.83 -23.95
C SER A 192 -1.47 -19.78 -24.54
N ALA A 193 -1.95 -18.69 -25.14
CA ALA A 193 -1.09 -17.73 -25.84
C ALA A 193 -0.67 -16.52 -24.96
N GLY A 194 -1.55 -16.03 -24.08
CA GLY A 194 -1.27 -14.83 -23.27
C GLY A 194 -0.28 -15.04 -22.12
N VAL A 195 -0.23 -16.26 -21.56
CA VAL A 195 0.60 -16.57 -20.38
C VAL A 195 2.10 -16.55 -20.70
N ARG A 196 2.49 -16.93 -21.92
CA ARG A 196 3.90 -16.95 -22.32
C ARG A 196 4.50 -15.55 -22.47
N LEU A 197 3.70 -14.54 -22.81
CA LEU A 197 4.20 -13.17 -22.97
C LEU A 197 4.45 -12.48 -21.61
N PHE A 198 3.62 -12.79 -20.60
CA PHE A 198 3.79 -12.20 -19.27
C PHE A 198 4.94 -12.84 -18.47
N VAL A 199 5.13 -14.15 -18.62
CA VAL A 199 6.28 -14.86 -18.02
C VAL A 199 7.60 -14.42 -18.66
N ALA A 200 7.62 -14.11 -19.95
CA ALA A 200 8.82 -13.61 -20.63
C ALA A 200 9.20 -12.16 -20.25
N CYS A 201 8.30 -11.38 -19.66
CA CYS A 201 8.59 -10.02 -19.20
C CYS A 201 9.03 -9.97 -17.72
N CYS A 202 8.86 -11.06 -16.97
CA CYS A 202 9.06 -11.11 -15.52
C CYS A 202 10.01 -12.23 -15.06
N GLY A 203 10.74 -12.83 -16.01
CA GLY A 203 11.75 -13.85 -15.78
C GLY A 203 13.12 -13.42 -16.29
#